data_AF-A0A1M7PX55-F1
#
_entry.id   AF-A0A1M7PX55-F1
#
_cell.length_a   1.000
_cell.length_b   1.000
_cell.length_c   1.000
_cell.angle_alpha   90.00
_cell.angle_beta   90.00
_cell.angle_gamma   90.00
#
_symmetry.space_group_name_H-M   'P 1'
#
loop_
_entity.id
_entity.type
_entity.pdbx_description
1 polymer ?
#
loop_
_entity_poly.entity_id
_entity_poly.type
_entity_poly.pdbx_seq_one_letter_code
_entity_poly.pdbx_strand_id
1 'polypeptide(L)'
;MHWNKQKKWERELNWQNFHGLVSAMLFLIFFPGCKTDTSNIRISHSEVFTMDISDSVFTNPGTIQLVESDSANVFFLFNGIKKSLQFFEFPKGKLLHEIDVPMEGPGNLRGSTGGTLISKDSIFFTFSPPAIGLMNFDGGLLFKKEIEDERLSIPLLEANQKRPLFQHQNMIFGAQPHFTDHHKMNAEAIFDHPLIYSYDMDADSLRWHEVYYPPDYWQYGKRRADFSWAKREDKLYLAPIYHDEIQVFDMHSGEIVMRKPVSSPGISSFQVINSLPSSAAEADMARLIHDRYGTLLFDPYRDVFYRFFFPGFEPGEDLSAEDLSNLNWSRPYTGITVFDKELQVLGHHPFDAYEVYGHANHFVGKEGLYVSINNEFHPDFDESQLRYKVVQFDLEK
;
A
#
# COMPACT_ATOMS: atom_id res chain seq x y z
N MET A 1 42.17 14.42 23.20
CA MET A 1 42.96 13.29 23.76
C MET A 1 43.88 13.88 24.83
N HIS A 2 43.75 13.49 26.12
CA HIS A 2 44.53 14.00 27.28
C HIS A 2 44.45 15.54 27.57
N TRP A 3 44.69 16.12 28.76
CA TRP A 3 44.51 15.76 30.19
C TRP A 3 44.79 17.07 31.02
N ASN A 4 44.39 17.30 32.28
CA ASN A 4 43.55 16.57 33.26
C ASN A 4 42.93 17.59 34.28
N LYS A 5 42.23 17.09 35.29
CA LYS A 5 41.50 17.78 36.38
C LYS A 5 42.37 18.44 37.47
N GLN A 6 41.93 19.60 37.97
CA GLN A 6 41.74 19.98 39.40
C GLN A 6 41.31 21.48 39.51
N LYS A 7 40.66 21.97 40.58
CA LYS A 7 40.14 21.31 41.80
C LYS A 7 38.64 21.67 42.05
N LYS A 8 38.22 21.85 43.31
CA LYS A 8 36.83 21.90 43.81
C LYS A 8 36.80 22.50 45.23
N TRP A 9 35.69 23.16 45.61
CA TRP A 9 35.32 23.74 46.92
C TRP A 9 36.01 25.10 47.23
N GLU A 10 35.38 26.10 47.86
CA GLU A 10 34.10 26.16 48.62
C GLU A 10 33.62 27.62 48.79
N ARG A 11 32.29 27.89 48.80
CA ARG A 11 31.55 28.68 49.84
C ARG A 11 30.12 29.10 49.42
N GLU A 12 29.16 28.53 50.14
CA GLU A 12 28.00 29.19 50.77
C GLU A 12 27.07 30.08 49.91
N LEU A 13 25.96 29.47 49.45
CA LEU A 13 24.74 30.21 49.10
C LEU A 13 23.99 30.63 50.38
N ASN A 14 23.81 31.93 50.57
CA ASN A 14 22.96 32.47 51.63
C ASN A 14 21.50 32.55 51.13
N TRP A 15 20.60 31.85 51.81
CA TRP A 15 19.16 32.01 51.62
C TRP A 15 18.68 33.25 52.36
N GLN A 16 18.15 34.27 51.65
CA GLN A 16 17.03 35.09 52.15
C GLN A 16 16.46 36.02 51.08
N ASN A 17 15.14 36.19 51.14
CA ASN A 17 14.35 37.30 50.62
C ASN A 17 14.32 37.52 49.09
N PHE A 18 13.30 36.98 48.42
CA PHE A 18 12.47 37.79 47.52
C PHE A 18 11.04 37.24 47.42
N HIS A 19 10.13 37.76 48.26
CA HIS A 19 8.70 37.61 48.03
C HIS A 19 8.27 38.66 46.98
N GLY A 20 7.93 38.21 45.78
CA GLY A 20 7.42 39.05 44.70
C GLY A 20 6.42 38.27 43.85
N LEU A 21 5.15 38.67 43.94
CA LEU A 21 3.99 38.05 43.26
C LEU A 21 4.25 37.62 41.81
N VAL A 22 4.36 36.30 41.57
CA VAL A 22 4.15 35.73 40.24
C VAL A 22 2.68 35.32 40.14
N SER A 23 1.88 36.16 39.48
CA SER A 23 0.50 35.83 39.13
C SER A 23 0.52 34.82 37.98
N ALA A 24 0.48 33.54 38.31
CA ALA A 24 0.42 32.47 37.31
C ALA A 24 -0.96 32.43 36.66
N MET A 25 -1.13 33.17 35.55
CA MET A 25 -2.24 32.94 34.63
C MET A 25 -2.05 31.57 33.95
N LEU A 26 -2.70 30.57 34.53
CA LEU A 26 -2.98 29.30 33.87
C LEU A 26 -3.88 29.56 32.66
N PHE A 27 -3.26 29.84 31.51
CA PHE A 27 -3.91 29.66 30.22
C PHE A 27 -4.13 28.16 30.02
N LEU A 28 -5.26 27.67 30.53
CA LEU A 28 -5.89 26.45 30.08
C LEU A 28 -6.29 26.66 28.61
N ILE A 29 -5.34 26.41 27.70
CA ILE A 29 -5.63 26.22 26.29
C ILE A 29 -6.39 24.91 26.19
N PHE A 30 -7.71 25.00 26.37
CA PHE A 30 -8.63 24.02 25.83
C PHE A 30 -8.46 24.04 24.31
N PHE A 31 -7.56 23.21 23.81
CA PHE A 31 -7.75 22.68 22.47
C PHE A 31 -9.13 22.01 22.49
N PRO A 32 -10.08 22.44 21.63
CA PRO A 32 -11.22 21.60 21.33
C PRO A 32 -10.63 20.36 20.65
N GLY A 33 -10.42 19.31 21.44
CA GLY A 33 -10.14 17.98 20.93
C GLY A 33 -11.37 17.54 20.16
N CYS A 34 -11.42 17.93 18.89
CA CYS A 34 -12.43 17.50 17.96
C CYS A 34 -12.17 16.02 17.70
N LYS A 35 -12.66 15.18 18.63
CA LYS A 35 -13.10 13.84 18.27
C LYS A 35 -14.22 14.04 17.27
N THR A 36 -13.85 14.10 16.00
CA THR A 36 -14.73 13.62 14.94
C THR A 36 -15.01 12.17 15.30
N ASP A 37 -16.20 11.90 15.86
CA ASP A 37 -16.76 10.55 15.85
C ASP A 37 -16.98 10.23 14.36
N THR A 38 -16.00 9.58 13.75
CA THR A 38 -16.03 9.21 12.35
C THR A 38 -17.00 8.05 12.19
N SER A 39 -18.26 8.42 11.94
CA SER A 39 -19.36 7.48 11.86
C SER A 39 -19.21 6.49 10.69
N ASN A 40 -19.93 5.37 10.80
CA ASN A 40 -20.07 4.46 9.68
C ASN A 40 -20.80 5.18 8.53
N ILE A 41 -20.13 5.35 7.39
CA ILE A 41 -20.72 5.91 6.17
C ILE A 41 -21.52 4.84 5.44
N ARG A 42 -22.58 5.27 4.79
CA ARG A 42 -23.46 4.40 4.01
C ARG A 42 -23.02 4.38 2.55
N ILE A 43 -23.29 3.27 1.89
CA ILE A 43 -23.19 3.20 0.43
C ILE A 43 -24.41 3.93 -0.13
N SER A 44 -24.17 5.04 -0.84
CA SER A 44 -25.19 5.90 -1.44
C SER A 44 -25.73 5.34 -2.75
N HIS A 45 -24.87 4.63 -3.47
CA HIS A 45 -25.18 3.92 -4.71
C HIS A 45 -24.42 2.59 -4.73
N SER A 46 -25.14 1.51 -5.05
CA SER A 46 -24.58 0.19 -5.26
C SER A 46 -25.17 -0.46 -6.50
N GLU A 47 -24.32 -0.93 -7.40
CA GLU A 47 -24.69 -1.88 -8.45
C GLU A 47 -23.72 -3.07 -8.44
N VAL A 48 -24.12 -4.19 -9.06
CA VAL A 48 -23.26 -5.35 -9.28
C VAL A 48 -22.92 -5.41 -10.76
N PHE A 49 -21.63 -5.32 -11.05
CA PHE A 49 -21.08 -5.51 -12.39
C PHE A 49 -20.46 -6.91 -12.49
N THR A 50 -20.83 -7.66 -13.52
CA THR A 50 -20.34 -9.00 -13.81
C THR A 50 -19.75 -9.05 -15.21
N MET A 51 -18.61 -9.73 -15.36
CA MET A 51 -17.92 -9.94 -16.62
C MET A 51 -17.49 -11.40 -16.72
N ASP A 52 -18.04 -12.13 -17.68
CA ASP A 52 -17.62 -13.52 -17.94
C ASP A 52 -16.16 -13.54 -18.41
N ILE A 53 -15.40 -14.51 -17.92
CA ILE A 53 -14.00 -14.78 -18.27
C ILE A 53 -13.82 -16.24 -18.68
N SER A 54 -12.86 -16.49 -19.56
CA SER A 54 -12.43 -17.85 -19.87
C SER A 54 -11.62 -18.45 -18.72
N ASP A 55 -11.61 -19.78 -18.61
CA ASP A 55 -10.79 -20.62 -17.73
C ASP A 55 -9.27 -20.28 -17.75
N SER A 56 -8.81 -19.53 -18.76
CA SER A 56 -7.44 -19.03 -18.87
C SER A 56 -7.14 -17.76 -18.08
N VAL A 57 -8.11 -17.17 -17.36
CA VAL A 57 -7.97 -15.93 -16.56
C VAL A 57 -8.26 -16.25 -15.09
N PHE A 58 -7.46 -15.71 -14.17
CA PHE A 58 -7.75 -15.83 -12.74
C PHE A 58 -8.90 -14.91 -12.31
N THR A 59 -9.76 -15.41 -11.42
CA THR A 59 -10.89 -14.70 -10.78
C THR A 59 -10.46 -13.52 -9.90
N ASN A 60 -9.27 -13.62 -9.32
CA ASN A 60 -8.66 -12.60 -8.47
C ASN A 60 -7.28 -12.21 -9.01
N PRO A 61 -7.22 -11.46 -10.13
CA PRO A 61 -5.96 -11.03 -10.72
C PRO A 61 -5.22 -10.09 -9.76
N GLY A 62 -3.95 -10.41 -9.45
CA GLY A 62 -3.11 -9.63 -8.54
C GLY A 62 -2.72 -8.23 -9.06
N THR A 63 -3.05 -7.90 -10.31
CA THR A 63 -2.95 -6.56 -10.89
C THR A 63 -4.06 -6.39 -11.91
N ILE A 64 -4.92 -5.39 -11.66
CA ILE A 64 -5.93 -4.90 -12.59
C ILE A 64 -5.88 -3.37 -12.61
N GLN A 65 -6.09 -2.76 -13.77
CA GLN A 65 -6.16 -1.31 -13.94
C GLN A 65 -7.26 -0.98 -14.95
N LEU A 66 -8.15 -0.06 -14.59
CA LEU A 66 -9.05 0.57 -15.54
C LEU A 66 -8.29 1.68 -16.27
N VAL A 67 -8.26 1.61 -17.60
CA VAL A 67 -7.61 2.55 -18.49
C VAL A 67 -8.70 3.26 -19.28
N GLU A 68 -8.97 4.52 -18.92
CA GLU A 68 -10.01 5.32 -19.56
C GLU A 68 -9.40 6.23 -20.62
N SER A 69 -10.03 6.29 -21.79
CA SER A 69 -9.65 7.17 -22.90
C SER A 69 -10.90 7.77 -23.55
N ASP A 70 -10.73 8.83 -24.32
CA ASP A 70 -11.85 9.54 -25.00
C ASP A 70 -12.65 8.63 -25.95
N SER A 71 -12.07 7.51 -26.40
CA SER A 71 -12.68 6.58 -27.37
C SER A 71 -13.11 5.23 -26.77
N ALA A 72 -12.52 4.80 -25.65
CA ALA A 72 -12.83 3.51 -25.02
C ALA A 72 -12.35 3.45 -23.55
N ASN A 73 -13.07 2.68 -22.73
CA ASN A 73 -12.58 2.21 -21.44
C ASN A 73 -12.09 0.76 -21.60
N VAL A 74 -10.92 0.46 -21.03
CA VAL A 74 -10.24 -0.83 -21.20
C VAL A 74 -9.77 -1.35 -19.84
N PHE A 75 -10.01 -2.62 -19.55
CA PHE A 75 -9.35 -3.31 -18.45
C PHE A 75 -8.01 -3.84 -18.91
N PHE A 76 -6.95 -3.42 -18.22
CA PHE A 76 -5.64 -4.05 -18.28
C PHE A 76 -5.49 -5.04 -17.12
N LEU A 77 -5.08 -6.28 -17.42
CA LEU A 77 -4.68 -7.27 -16.42
C LEU A 77 -3.46 -8.07 -16.88
N PHE A 78 -2.69 -8.57 -15.91
CA PHE A 78 -1.63 -9.55 -16.17
C PHE A 78 -2.17 -10.97 -16.00
N ASN A 79 -2.13 -11.74 -17.09
CA ASN A 79 -2.57 -13.12 -17.11
C ASN A 79 -1.43 -14.06 -16.69
N GLY A 80 -1.48 -14.48 -15.42
CA GLY A 80 -0.48 -15.39 -14.84
C GLY A 80 -0.50 -16.81 -15.39
N ILE A 81 -1.57 -17.26 -16.05
CA ILE A 81 -1.68 -18.61 -16.65
C ILE A 81 -0.99 -18.62 -18.02
N LYS A 82 -1.44 -17.76 -18.93
CA LYS A 82 -0.90 -17.64 -20.29
C LYS A 82 0.48 -16.98 -20.36
N LYS A 83 0.89 -16.24 -19.32
CA LYS A 83 2.03 -15.31 -19.36
C LYS A 83 1.82 -14.26 -20.46
N SER A 84 0.72 -13.53 -20.35
CA SER A 84 0.37 -12.46 -21.28
C SER A 84 -0.22 -11.24 -20.56
N LEU A 85 -0.18 -10.10 -21.23
CA LEU A 85 -0.83 -8.87 -20.80
C LEU A 85 -2.10 -8.73 -21.64
N GLN A 86 -3.25 -8.60 -21.00
CA GLN A 86 -4.54 -8.66 -21.67
C GLN A 86 -5.32 -7.37 -21.48
N PHE A 87 -5.93 -6.91 -22.57
CA PHE A 87 -6.73 -5.70 -22.65
C PHE A 87 -8.16 -6.08 -23.03
N PHE A 88 -9.12 -5.86 -22.13
CA PHE A 88 -10.53 -6.19 -22.35
C PHE A 88 -11.38 -4.92 -22.48
N GLU A 89 -12.38 -4.96 -23.36
CA GLU A 89 -13.38 -3.89 -23.49
C GLU A 89 -14.17 -3.76 -22.19
N PHE A 90 -14.10 -2.60 -21.54
CA PHE A 90 -14.96 -2.30 -20.39
C PHE A 90 -16.24 -1.60 -20.87
N PRO A 91 -17.45 -2.04 -20.47
CA PRO A 91 -17.76 -3.11 -19.53
C PRO A 91 -18.03 -4.49 -20.17
N LYS A 92 -17.84 -4.67 -21.49
CA LYS A 92 -18.35 -5.86 -22.21
C LYS A 92 -17.53 -7.14 -22.06
N GLY A 93 -16.32 -7.09 -21.50
CA GLY A 93 -15.44 -8.26 -21.31
C GLY A 93 -14.83 -8.84 -22.58
N LYS A 94 -14.99 -8.20 -23.73
CA LYS A 94 -14.39 -8.67 -24.99
C LYS A 94 -12.88 -8.43 -24.96
N LEU A 95 -12.07 -9.48 -25.13
CA LEU A 95 -10.62 -9.32 -25.36
C LEU A 95 -10.37 -8.48 -26.62
N LEU A 96 -9.70 -7.35 -26.45
CA LEU A 96 -9.34 -6.40 -27.52
C LEU A 96 -7.91 -6.63 -28.01
N HIS A 97 -6.98 -6.90 -27.09
CA HIS A 97 -5.57 -7.11 -27.39
C HIS A 97 -4.93 -8.01 -26.33
N GLU A 98 -3.95 -8.80 -26.76
CA GLU A 98 -3.16 -9.70 -25.93
C GLU A 98 -1.71 -9.59 -26.37
N ILE A 99 -0.80 -9.34 -25.42
CA ILE A 99 0.65 -9.25 -25.63
C ILE A 99 1.29 -10.42 -24.89
N ASP A 100 1.96 -11.31 -25.61
CA ASP A 100 2.72 -12.40 -25.00
C ASP A 100 3.92 -11.82 -24.22
N VAL A 101 4.13 -12.32 -23.00
CA VAL A 101 5.27 -11.94 -22.17
C VAL A 101 6.42 -12.91 -22.47
N PRO A 102 7.50 -12.49 -23.16
CA PRO A 102 8.58 -13.39 -23.53
C PRO A 102 9.31 -13.88 -22.28
N MET A 103 9.30 -15.19 -22.05
CA MET A 103 9.99 -15.82 -20.91
C MET A 103 11.41 -16.31 -21.26
N GLU A 104 11.77 -16.31 -22.55
CA GLU A 104 13.05 -16.81 -23.08
C GLU A 104 13.59 -15.88 -24.19
N GLY A 105 14.88 -16.03 -24.53
CA GLY A 105 15.56 -15.21 -25.55
C GLY A 105 16.08 -13.86 -25.03
N PRO A 106 16.77 -13.06 -25.87
CA PRO A 106 17.21 -11.71 -25.51
C PRO A 106 16.00 -10.80 -25.23
N GLY A 107 16.06 -9.99 -24.17
CA GLY A 107 14.96 -9.08 -23.81
C GLY A 107 13.75 -9.73 -23.12
N ASN A 108 13.87 -10.96 -22.62
CA ASN A 108 12.81 -11.63 -21.88
C ASN A 108 12.49 -10.95 -20.53
N LEU A 109 11.27 -11.18 -20.03
CA LEU A 109 10.79 -10.73 -18.72
C LEU A 109 10.95 -11.78 -17.61
N ARG A 110 11.86 -12.76 -17.75
CA ARG A 110 12.14 -13.72 -16.67
C ARG A 110 12.66 -12.98 -15.43
N GLY A 111 12.08 -13.34 -14.28
CA GLY A 111 12.38 -12.66 -13.02
C GLY A 111 11.67 -11.30 -12.86
N SER A 112 10.73 -10.93 -13.74
CA SER A 112 9.83 -9.80 -13.48
C SER A 112 9.00 -10.06 -12.22
N THR A 113 8.86 -9.05 -11.37
CA THR A 113 8.21 -9.10 -10.04
C THR A 113 6.92 -8.28 -9.98
N GLY A 114 6.44 -7.84 -11.14
CA GLY A 114 5.28 -6.97 -11.28
C GLY A 114 5.47 -5.96 -12.41
N GLY A 115 4.40 -5.27 -12.78
CA GLY A 115 4.44 -4.21 -13.78
C GLY A 115 3.29 -3.22 -13.64
N THR A 116 3.43 -2.05 -14.25
CA THR A 116 2.43 -0.98 -14.23
C THR A 116 2.33 -0.33 -15.60
N LEU A 117 1.10 -0.19 -16.10
CA LEU A 117 0.82 0.55 -17.33
C LEU A 117 0.78 2.05 -17.03
N ILE A 118 1.81 2.75 -17.48
CA ILE A 118 1.97 4.20 -17.29
C ILE A 118 1.95 4.95 -18.62
N SER A 119 2.57 4.38 -19.67
CA SER A 119 2.51 4.93 -21.03
C SER A 119 1.31 4.38 -21.81
N LYS A 120 1.05 4.98 -22.99
CA LYS A 120 0.02 4.53 -23.93
C LYS A 120 0.42 3.31 -24.78
N ASP A 121 1.72 3.01 -24.82
CA ASP A 121 2.36 2.08 -25.75
C ASP A 121 3.38 1.13 -25.08
N SER A 122 3.56 1.26 -23.77
CA SER A 122 4.62 0.59 -23.03
C SER A 122 4.33 0.49 -21.54
N ILE A 123 4.86 -0.58 -20.92
CA ILE A 123 4.62 -0.99 -19.52
C ILE A 123 5.96 -1.06 -18.80
N PHE A 124 6.02 -0.45 -17.62
CA PHE A 124 7.18 -0.56 -16.75
C PHE A 124 7.09 -1.82 -15.90
N PHE A 125 8.23 -2.49 -15.71
CA PHE A 125 8.37 -3.70 -14.91
C PHE A 125 9.45 -3.53 -13.84
N THR A 126 9.25 -4.18 -12.69
CA THR A 126 10.31 -4.45 -11.70
C THR A 126 10.84 -5.87 -11.87
N PHE A 127 12.05 -6.14 -11.38
CA PHE A 127 12.67 -7.47 -11.47
C PHE A 127 13.35 -7.91 -10.17
N SER A 128 13.65 -9.21 -10.10
CA SER A 128 14.65 -9.82 -9.23
C SER A 128 15.74 -10.47 -10.11
N PRO A 129 17.04 -10.14 -9.96
CA PRO A 129 17.60 -9.10 -9.08
C PRO A 129 17.02 -7.68 -9.32
N PRO A 130 17.08 -6.78 -8.32
CA PRO A 130 16.49 -5.46 -8.36
C PRO A 130 16.83 -4.66 -9.62
N ALA A 131 15.81 -4.43 -10.44
CA ALA A 131 15.92 -3.59 -11.64
C ALA A 131 14.56 -3.00 -11.99
N ILE A 132 14.58 -1.93 -12.78
CA ILE A 132 13.44 -1.41 -13.53
C ILE A 132 13.66 -1.68 -15.02
N GLY A 133 12.59 -1.84 -15.79
CA GLY A 133 12.67 -1.91 -17.25
C GLY A 133 11.36 -1.48 -17.90
N LEU A 134 11.41 -1.29 -19.22
CA LEU A 134 10.27 -0.84 -20.02
C LEU A 134 10.09 -1.76 -21.22
N MET A 135 8.90 -2.31 -21.39
CA MET A 135 8.53 -3.15 -22.54
C MET A 135 7.51 -2.43 -23.42
N ASN A 136 7.66 -2.49 -24.74
CA ASN A 136 6.65 -2.00 -25.69
C ASN A 136 5.52 -3.03 -25.89
N PHE A 137 4.48 -2.65 -26.63
CA PHE A 137 3.35 -3.55 -26.90
C PHE A 137 3.64 -4.67 -27.93
N ASP A 138 4.79 -4.65 -28.59
CA ASP A 138 5.25 -5.77 -29.44
C ASP A 138 5.97 -6.88 -28.62
N GLY A 139 6.00 -6.76 -27.28
CA GLY A 139 6.71 -7.67 -26.39
C GLY A 139 8.22 -7.42 -26.28
N GLY A 140 8.74 -6.35 -26.90
CA GLY A 140 10.15 -6.00 -26.89
C GLY A 140 10.54 -5.17 -25.65
N LEU A 141 11.48 -5.70 -24.86
CA LEU A 141 12.11 -4.94 -23.77
C LEU A 141 13.02 -3.84 -24.33
N LEU A 142 12.60 -2.58 -24.18
CA LEU A 142 13.29 -1.39 -24.68
C LEU A 142 14.54 -1.06 -23.85
N PHE A 143 14.45 -1.18 -22.52
CA PHE A 143 15.60 -1.07 -21.62
C PHE A 143 15.39 -1.84 -20.32
N LYS A 144 16.49 -2.10 -19.61
CA LYS A 144 16.52 -2.56 -18.22
C LYS A 144 17.69 -1.89 -17.51
N LYS A 145 17.45 -1.32 -16.32
CA LYS A 145 18.41 -0.62 -15.46
C LYS A 145 18.38 -1.26 -14.07
N GLU A 146 19.54 -1.67 -13.57
CA GLU A 146 19.68 -2.20 -12.21
C GLU A 146 19.43 -1.09 -11.18
N ILE A 147 18.80 -1.45 -10.06
CA ILE A 147 18.43 -0.53 -8.99
C ILE A 147 19.19 -0.95 -7.73
N GLU A 148 20.22 -0.18 -7.40
CA GLU A 148 21.14 -0.46 -6.30
C GLU A 148 21.13 0.70 -5.28
N ASP A 149 21.48 0.40 -4.02
CA ASP A 149 21.82 1.39 -3.00
C ASP A 149 23.13 0.95 -2.32
N GLU A 150 24.14 1.81 -2.30
CA GLU A 150 25.43 1.50 -1.64
C GLU A 150 25.27 1.31 -0.12
N ARG A 151 24.17 1.80 0.47
CA ARG A 151 23.88 1.77 1.91
C ARG A 151 23.22 0.46 2.36
N LEU A 152 22.47 -0.21 1.49
CA LEU A 152 21.72 -1.43 1.83
C LEU A 152 21.56 -2.41 0.68
N SER A 153 21.55 -3.70 1.01
CA SER A 153 21.08 -4.73 0.07
C SER A 153 19.57 -4.61 -0.12
N ILE A 154 19.13 -4.55 -1.36
CA ILE A 154 17.72 -4.55 -1.77
C ILE A 154 17.33 -6.00 -2.10
N PRO A 155 16.50 -6.69 -1.29
CA PRO A 155 16.17 -8.09 -1.53
C PRO A 155 15.17 -8.26 -2.69
N LEU A 156 14.26 -7.30 -2.86
CA LEU A 156 13.16 -7.39 -3.81
C LEU A 156 12.57 -6.00 -4.10
N LEU A 157 12.23 -5.74 -5.36
CA LEU A 157 11.35 -4.65 -5.79
C LEU A 157 10.08 -5.26 -6.40
N GLU A 158 8.92 -4.65 -6.22
CA GLU A 158 7.63 -5.18 -6.72
C GLU A 158 6.72 -4.05 -7.22
N ALA A 159 6.34 -4.10 -8.49
CA ALA A 159 5.30 -3.25 -9.08
C ALA A 159 3.96 -4.00 -9.10
N ASN A 160 3.23 -3.96 -7.98
CA ASN A 160 1.93 -4.64 -7.83
C ASN A 160 0.81 -3.62 -7.52
N GLN A 161 -0.44 -4.06 -7.43
CA GLN A 161 -1.59 -3.17 -7.20
C GLN A 161 -1.50 -2.29 -5.93
N LYS A 162 -0.77 -2.73 -4.90
CA LYS A 162 -0.56 -1.95 -3.66
C LYS A 162 0.59 -0.94 -3.81
N ARG A 163 1.55 -1.26 -4.69
CA ARG A 163 2.77 -0.49 -4.97
C ARG A 163 3.01 -0.39 -6.49
N PRO A 164 2.13 0.26 -7.26
CA PRO A 164 2.38 0.50 -8.68
C PRO A 164 3.55 1.47 -8.85
N LEU A 165 4.24 1.41 -9.99
CA LEU A 165 5.21 2.44 -10.36
C LEU A 165 4.48 3.73 -10.76
N PHE A 166 5.05 4.89 -10.43
CA PHE A 166 4.44 6.18 -10.74
C PHE A 166 5.39 7.08 -11.53
N GLN A 167 4.95 7.58 -12.69
CA GLN A 167 5.69 8.62 -13.41
C GLN A 167 5.31 10.01 -12.91
N HIS A 168 6.30 10.89 -12.74
CA HIS A 168 6.13 12.33 -12.65
C HIS A 168 7.22 13.00 -13.49
N GLN A 169 6.81 13.77 -14.50
CA GLN A 169 7.71 14.31 -15.53
C GLN A 169 8.52 13.18 -16.21
N ASN A 170 9.85 13.28 -16.22
CA ASN A 170 10.78 12.28 -16.76
C ASN A 170 11.21 11.21 -15.72
N MET A 171 10.76 11.31 -14.47
CA MET A 171 11.12 10.38 -13.40
C MET A 171 10.07 9.28 -13.22
N ILE A 172 10.55 8.04 -13.01
CA ILE A 172 9.74 6.91 -12.54
C ILE A 172 10.06 6.63 -11.07
N PHE A 173 9.06 6.76 -10.21
CA PHE A 173 9.12 6.47 -8.78
C PHE A 173 8.72 5.03 -8.51
N GLY A 174 9.51 4.36 -7.65
CA GLY A 174 9.25 3.00 -7.21
C GLY A 174 9.45 2.84 -5.70
N ALA A 175 8.85 1.78 -5.17
CA ALA A 175 8.78 1.49 -3.74
C ALA A 175 9.72 0.34 -3.37
N GLN A 176 10.37 0.47 -2.21
CA GLN A 176 11.16 -0.58 -1.58
C GLN A 176 10.74 -0.73 -0.10
N PRO A 177 9.69 -1.53 0.19
CA PRO A 177 9.21 -1.71 1.55
C PRO A 177 10.03 -2.69 2.39
N HIS A 178 10.86 -3.54 1.77
CA HIS A 178 11.34 -4.80 2.35
C HIS A 178 12.67 -4.68 3.09
N PHE A 179 12.66 -4.89 4.41
CA PHE A 179 13.87 -4.92 5.23
C PHE A 179 14.75 -6.17 4.99
N THR A 180 16.02 -5.95 4.66
CA THR A 180 17.05 -7.00 4.72
C THR A 180 17.35 -7.37 6.17
N ASP A 181 17.42 -8.67 6.47
CA ASP A 181 17.81 -9.19 7.79
C ASP A 181 16.94 -8.71 8.98
N HIS A 182 15.64 -8.46 8.75
CA HIS A 182 14.61 -8.02 9.73
C HIS A 182 14.83 -8.51 11.17
N HIS A 183 15.01 -9.83 11.37
CA HIS A 183 15.17 -10.42 12.70
C HIS A 183 16.44 -9.97 13.44
N LYS A 184 17.50 -9.56 12.73
CA LYS A 184 18.78 -9.09 13.29
C LYS A 184 18.83 -7.57 13.50
N MET A 185 18.04 -6.79 12.76
CA MET A 185 18.01 -5.31 12.87
C MET A 185 17.66 -4.83 14.29
N ASN A 186 18.18 -3.69 14.72
CA ASN A 186 17.68 -2.97 15.90
C ASN A 186 16.54 -2.00 15.49
N ALA A 187 15.92 -1.31 16.45
CA ALA A 187 14.85 -0.35 16.14
C ALA A 187 15.34 0.89 15.38
N GLU A 188 16.59 1.28 15.56
CA GLU A 188 17.19 2.46 14.92
C GLU A 188 17.46 2.21 13.42
N ALA A 189 17.76 0.98 13.01
CA ALA A 189 18.03 0.63 11.61
C ALA A 189 16.83 0.82 10.64
N ILE A 190 15.63 1.12 11.13
CA ILE A 190 14.51 1.53 10.26
C ILE A 190 14.73 2.93 9.66
N PHE A 191 15.60 3.75 10.27
CA PHE A 191 15.94 5.11 9.84
C PHE A 191 16.97 5.16 8.71
N ASP A 192 17.64 4.05 8.43
CA ASP A 192 18.63 3.93 7.36
C ASP A 192 18.07 3.19 6.14
N HIS A 193 16.76 2.91 6.12
CA HIS A 193 16.11 2.06 5.11
C HIS A 193 15.10 2.84 4.24
N PRO A 194 15.56 3.48 3.15
CA PRO A 194 14.72 4.35 2.32
C PRO A 194 13.60 3.56 1.64
N LEU A 195 12.41 4.14 1.60
CA LEU A 195 11.20 3.49 1.07
C LEU A 195 10.91 3.84 -0.39
N ILE A 196 11.52 4.91 -0.91
CA ILE A 196 11.26 5.45 -2.25
C ILE A 196 12.58 5.64 -3.00
N TYR A 197 12.60 5.20 -4.25
CA TYR A 197 13.58 5.62 -5.25
C TYR A 197 12.88 6.29 -6.43
N SER A 198 13.63 7.11 -7.18
CA SER A 198 13.24 7.62 -8.48
C SER A 198 14.35 7.39 -9.50
N TYR A 199 13.99 6.92 -10.68
CA TYR A 199 14.87 6.81 -11.84
C TYR A 199 14.51 7.91 -12.85
N ASP A 200 15.46 8.80 -13.15
CA ASP A 200 15.33 9.81 -14.20
C ASP A 200 15.69 9.18 -15.55
N MET A 201 14.73 9.16 -16.47
CA MET A 201 14.87 8.53 -17.78
C MET A 201 15.73 9.33 -18.78
N ASP A 202 15.86 10.65 -18.61
CA ASP A 202 16.65 11.51 -19.51
C ASP A 202 18.12 11.56 -19.06
N ALA A 203 18.35 11.58 -17.75
CA ALA A 203 19.67 11.63 -17.14
C ALA A 203 20.30 10.25 -16.88
N ASP A 204 19.55 9.15 -17.09
CA ASP A 204 19.94 7.76 -16.79
C ASP A 204 20.46 7.58 -15.34
N SER A 205 19.79 8.25 -14.39
CA SER A 205 20.26 8.39 -13.01
C SER A 205 19.25 7.90 -11.97
N LEU A 206 19.77 7.30 -10.91
CA LEU A 206 18.99 6.80 -9.78
C LEU A 206 19.17 7.73 -8.58
N ARG A 207 18.06 8.09 -7.92
CA ARG A 207 18.05 8.80 -6.64
C ARG A 207 17.19 8.04 -5.64
N TRP A 208 17.77 7.74 -4.48
CA TRP A 208 17.01 7.36 -3.29
C TRP A 208 16.57 8.61 -2.53
N HIS A 209 15.38 8.55 -1.95
CA HIS A 209 14.83 9.64 -1.14
C HIS A 209 14.89 9.28 0.35
N GLU A 210 15.15 10.27 1.18
CA GLU A 210 15.31 10.14 2.64
C GLU A 210 13.93 10.01 3.32
N VAL A 211 13.19 8.98 2.92
CA VAL A 211 11.82 8.66 3.34
C VAL A 211 11.85 7.31 4.03
N TYR A 212 11.49 7.30 5.31
CA TYR A 212 11.61 6.15 6.19
C TYR A 212 10.27 5.79 6.83
N TYR A 213 10.16 4.61 7.43
CA TYR A 213 9.02 4.30 8.30
C TYR A 213 8.95 5.29 9.48
N PRO A 214 7.75 5.50 10.07
CA PRO A 214 7.59 6.37 11.25
C PRO A 214 8.55 5.95 12.39
N PRO A 215 9.12 6.89 13.17
CA PRO A 215 10.04 6.55 14.26
C PRO A 215 9.47 5.63 15.33
N ASP A 216 8.15 5.58 15.43
CA ASP A 216 7.40 4.80 16.40
C ASP A 216 6.85 3.49 15.81
N TYR A 217 7.17 3.17 14.54
CA TYR A 217 6.71 1.98 13.81
C TYR A 217 7.02 0.65 14.53
N TRP A 218 8.17 0.58 15.19
CA TRP A 218 8.62 -0.57 16.00
C TRP A 218 8.65 -0.29 17.52
N GLN A 219 8.00 0.79 18.00
CA GLN A 219 8.01 1.17 19.43
C GLN A 219 7.45 0.06 20.34
N TYR A 220 6.50 -0.74 19.83
CA TYR A 220 5.85 -1.85 20.52
C TYR A 220 6.37 -3.23 20.06
N GLY A 221 7.59 -3.27 19.48
CA GLY A 221 8.20 -4.47 18.91
C GLY A 221 8.17 -4.49 17.38
N LYS A 222 8.93 -5.42 16.80
CA LYS A 222 9.13 -5.47 15.35
C LYS A 222 7.85 -5.88 14.61
N ARG A 223 7.47 -5.10 13.60
CA ARG A 223 6.37 -5.39 12.66
C ARG A 223 6.96 -5.78 11.29
N ARG A 224 6.17 -6.46 10.45
CA ARG A 224 6.53 -6.71 9.04
C ARG A 224 6.75 -5.37 8.33
N ALA A 225 7.69 -5.34 7.40
CA ALA A 225 7.92 -4.19 6.54
C ALA A 225 7.00 -4.31 5.32
N ASP A 226 5.94 -3.51 5.24
CA ASP A 226 5.01 -3.48 4.12
C ASP A 226 4.24 -2.15 4.11
N PHE A 227 4.00 -1.59 2.92
CA PHE A 227 3.16 -0.41 2.71
C PHE A 227 2.44 -0.45 1.36
N SER A 228 1.30 0.22 1.29
CA SER A 228 0.64 0.57 0.03
C SER A 228 0.78 2.07 -0.21
N TRP A 229 0.77 2.49 -1.48
CA TRP A 229 0.80 3.91 -1.82
C TRP A 229 -0.15 4.29 -2.96
N ALA A 230 -0.58 5.55 -2.97
CA ALA A 230 -1.39 6.11 -4.03
C ALA A 230 -0.85 7.48 -4.46
N LYS A 231 -0.98 7.80 -5.74
CA LYS A 231 -0.59 9.10 -6.30
C LYS A 231 -1.81 10.00 -6.45
N ARG A 232 -1.69 11.24 -5.99
CA ARG A 232 -2.59 12.36 -6.30
C ARG A 232 -1.74 13.53 -6.79
N GLU A 233 -1.97 13.97 -8.03
CA GLU A 233 -1.23 15.06 -8.67
C GLU A 233 0.31 14.85 -8.63
N ASP A 234 1.05 15.66 -7.87
CA ASP A 234 2.50 15.60 -7.68
C ASP A 234 2.91 14.92 -6.35
N LYS A 235 1.97 14.31 -5.62
CA LYS A 235 2.22 13.73 -4.29
C LYS A 235 1.94 12.23 -4.24
N LEU A 236 2.75 11.52 -3.46
CA LEU A 236 2.59 10.11 -3.13
C LEU A 236 2.18 9.99 -1.66
N TYR A 237 1.14 9.22 -1.40
CA TYR A 237 0.58 8.96 -0.08
C TYR A 237 1.04 7.57 0.34
N LEU A 238 1.93 7.47 1.32
CA LEU A 238 2.51 6.22 1.80
C LEU A 238 1.75 5.77 3.06
N ALA A 239 1.04 4.64 2.95
CA ALA A 239 0.27 4.04 4.03
C ALA A 239 0.86 2.67 4.41
N PRO A 240 1.62 2.56 5.50
CA PRO A 240 2.11 1.28 6.01
C PRO A 240 0.96 0.31 6.33
N ILE A 241 1.19 -0.98 6.10
CA ILE A 241 0.19 -2.03 6.34
C ILE A 241 -0.04 -2.27 7.84
N TYR A 242 0.97 -1.99 8.67
CA TYR A 242 0.98 -2.27 10.11
C TYR A 242 1.15 -1.00 10.97
N HIS A 243 0.67 0.15 10.49
CA HIS A 243 0.73 1.42 11.23
C HIS A 243 -0.33 2.42 10.76
N ASP A 244 -0.79 3.28 11.65
CA ASP A 244 -1.87 4.23 11.34
C ASP A 244 -1.38 5.47 10.58
N GLU A 245 -0.16 5.96 10.86
CA GLU A 245 0.42 7.12 10.18
C GLU A 245 0.53 6.90 8.66
N ILE A 246 -0.09 7.82 7.90
CA ILE A 246 0.15 8.03 6.48
C ILE A 246 1.12 9.21 6.33
N GLN A 247 2.11 9.05 5.44
CA GLN A 247 3.05 10.11 5.06
C GLN A 247 2.73 10.61 3.66
N VAL A 248 2.83 11.91 3.42
CA VAL A 248 2.67 12.51 2.07
C VAL A 248 4.03 12.99 1.59
N PHE A 249 4.54 12.33 0.56
CA PHE A 249 5.78 12.67 -0.14
C PHE A 249 5.48 13.55 -1.35
N ASP A 250 6.22 14.64 -1.48
CA ASP A 250 6.14 15.55 -2.61
C ASP A 250 7.22 15.19 -3.65
N MET A 251 6.80 14.82 -4.86
CA MET A 251 7.72 14.37 -5.92
C MET A 251 8.55 15.51 -6.53
N HIS A 252 8.21 16.78 -6.26
CA HIS A 252 8.96 17.93 -6.75
C HIS A 252 10.09 18.32 -5.78
N SER A 253 9.81 18.42 -4.48
CA SER A 253 10.87 18.70 -3.49
C SER A 253 11.70 17.45 -3.15
N GLY A 254 11.09 16.26 -3.20
CA GLY A 254 11.67 15.03 -2.69
C GLY A 254 11.62 14.93 -1.16
N GLU A 255 10.62 15.56 -0.52
CA GLU A 255 10.47 15.63 0.94
C GLU A 255 9.09 15.14 1.41
N ILE A 256 8.99 14.77 2.70
CA ILE A 256 7.70 14.52 3.35
C ILE A 256 7.09 15.85 3.80
N VAL A 257 5.95 16.22 3.20
CA VAL A 257 5.24 17.48 3.46
C VAL A 257 4.09 17.35 4.47
N MET A 258 3.64 16.13 4.75
CA MET A 258 2.61 15.85 5.76
C MET A 258 2.80 14.47 6.39
N ARG A 259 2.48 14.34 7.68
CA ARG A 259 2.34 13.08 8.42
C ARG A 259 1.07 13.14 9.25
N LYS A 260 0.23 12.11 9.23
CA LYS A 260 -0.97 12.06 10.07
C LYS A 260 -1.45 10.62 10.33
N PRO A 261 -1.87 10.26 11.55
CA PRO A 261 -2.57 9.00 11.80
C PRO A 261 -3.94 8.99 11.11
N VAL A 262 -4.23 7.88 10.40
CA VAL A 262 -5.51 7.60 9.74
C VAL A 262 -5.95 6.18 10.15
N SER A 263 -6.46 6.06 11.37
CA SER A 263 -6.88 4.80 11.98
C SER A 263 -8.24 4.31 11.44
N SER A 264 -8.48 3.00 11.48
CA SER A 264 -9.80 2.38 11.16
C SER A 264 -10.46 1.75 12.40
N PRO A 265 -11.80 1.64 12.46
CA PRO A 265 -12.52 0.95 13.52
C PRO A 265 -12.04 -0.49 13.70
N GLY A 266 -11.83 -0.89 14.95
CA GLY A 266 -11.35 -2.23 15.32
C GLY A 266 -9.85 -2.47 15.12
N ILE A 267 -9.16 -1.68 14.28
CA ILE A 267 -7.74 -1.86 13.98
C ILE A 267 -6.88 -1.30 15.13
N SER A 268 -6.21 -2.19 15.87
CA SER A 268 -5.33 -1.83 16.98
C SER A 268 -4.25 -2.86 17.33
N SER A 269 -4.46 -4.13 16.95
CA SER A 269 -3.63 -5.30 17.28
C SER A 269 -2.80 -5.76 16.07
N PHE A 270 -1.77 -4.99 15.72
CA PHE A 270 -0.83 -5.37 14.65
C PHE A 270 0.11 -6.50 15.08
N GLN A 271 0.42 -7.42 14.17
CA GLN A 271 1.34 -8.55 14.42
C GLN A 271 2.74 -8.05 14.84
N VAL A 272 3.18 -8.46 16.04
CA VAL A 272 4.57 -8.33 16.50
C VAL A 272 5.34 -9.62 16.22
N ILE A 273 6.52 -9.48 15.62
CA ILE A 273 7.32 -10.58 15.06
C ILE A 273 8.64 -10.68 15.84
N ASN A 274 8.62 -11.48 16.91
CA ASN A 274 9.77 -11.67 17.79
C ASN A 274 10.70 -12.81 17.32
N SER A 275 10.19 -13.75 16.53
CA SER A 275 10.91 -14.90 15.98
C SER A 275 10.44 -15.22 14.56
N LEU A 276 11.21 -16.05 13.84
CA LEU A 276 10.70 -16.74 12.66
C LEU A 276 9.60 -17.72 13.08
N PRO A 277 8.50 -17.83 12.32
CA PRO A 277 7.50 -18.87 12.54
C PRO A 277 8.10 -20.24 12.19
N SER A 278 7.67 -21.30 12.89
CA SER A 278 8.15 -22.67 12.66
C SER A 278 7.58 -23.31 11.39
N SER A 279 6.48 -22.78 10.86
CA SER A 279 5.80 -23.27 9.65
C SER A 279 5.04 -22.16 8.91
N ALA A 280 4.66 -22.41 7.65
CA ALA A 280 3.78 -21.54 6.90
C ALA A 280 2.41 -21.39 7.59
N ALA A 281 1.82 -22.49 8.07
CA ALA A 281 0.56 -22.50 8.80
C ALA A 281 0.59 -21.60 10.05
N GLU A 282 1.67 -21.62 10.84
CA GLU A 282 1.85 -20.68 11.96
C GLU A 282 1.96 -19.23 11.48
N ALA A 283 2.71 -18.98 10.39
CA ALA A 283 2.87 -17.65 9.80
C ALA A 283 1.56 -17.08 9.23
N ASP A 284 0.65 -17.95 8.78
CA ASP A 284 -0.65 -17.64 8.21
C ASP A 284 -1.70 -17.46 9.30
N MET A 285 -1.78 -18.37 10.28
CA MET A 285 -2.60 -18.23 11.50
C MET A 285 -2.28 -16.92 12.24
N ALA A 286 -0.99 -16.64 12.47
CA ALA A 286 -0.57 -15.41 13.13
C ALA A 286 -0.88 -14.14 12.31
N ARG A 287 -1.22 -14.25 11.03
CA ARG A 287 -1.69 -13.15 10.18
C ARG A 287 -3.22 -13.02 10.16
N LEU A 288 -3.96 -14.09 10.41
CA LEU A 288 -5.42 -14.07 10.53
C LEU A 288 -5.87 -13.40 11.84
N ILE A 289 -5.25 -13.78 12.96
CA ILE A 289 -5.63 -13.28 14.30
C ILE A 289 -5.25 -11.82 14.59
N HIS A 290 -4.40 -11.20 13.75
CA HIS A 290 -3.97 -9.81 13.90
C HIS A 290 -4.61 -8.90 12.85
N ASP A 291 -4.73 -7.63 13.23
CA ASP A 291 -5.19 -6.55 12.37
C ASP A 291 -4.13 -6.16 11.34
N ARG A 292 -4.58 -5.72 10.16
CA ARG A 292 -3.73 -5.07 9.15
C ARG A 292 -4.55 -4.14 8.25
N TYR A 293 -3.87 -3.16 7.65
CA TYR A 293 -4.42 -2.41 6.52
C TYR A 293 -4.24 -3.18 5.20
N GLY A 294 -4.77 -2.62 4.12
CA GLY A 294 -4.67 -3.16 2.77
C GLY A 294 -4.22 -2.12 1.76
N THR A 295 -4.70 -2.28 0.53
CA THR A 295 -4.47 -1.35 -0.58
C THR A 295 -4.97 0.05 -0.22
N LEU A 296 -4.16 1.06 -0.58
CA LEU A 296 -4.56 2.46 -0.64
C LEU A 296 -4.85 2.80 -2.11
N LEU A 297 -6.04 3.33 -2.39
CA LEU A 297 -6.45 3.82 -3.70
C LEU A 297 -6.80 5.31 -3.61
N PHE A 298 -6.51 6.06 -4.67
CA PHE A 298 -6.99 7.43 -4.86
C PHE A 298 -8.14 7.43 -5.87
N ASP A 299 -9.20 8.19 -5.57
CA ASP A 299 -10.35 8.40 -6.45
C ASP A 299 -10.27 9.79 -7.11
N PRO A 300 -9.85 9.88 -8.39
CA PRO A 300 -9.76 11.16 -9.09
C PRO A 300 -11.13 11.78 -9.42
N TYR A 301 -12.23 11.04 -9.28
CA TYR A 301 -13.58 11.51 -9.58
C TYR A 301 -14.27 12.15 -8.38
N ARG A 302 -13.92 11.74 -7.15
CA ARG A 302 -14.41 12.35 -5.89
C ARG A 302 -13.35 13.13 -5.10
N ASP A 303 -12.08 13.10 -5.49
CA ASP A 303 -10.93 13.70 -4.78
C ASP A 303 -10.73 13.14 -3.35
N VAL A 304 -10.94 11.83 -3.19
CA VAL A 304 -10.81 11.11 -1.90
C VAL A 304 -9.90 9.89 -2.01
N PHE A 305 -9.52 9.34 -0.87
CA PHE A 305 -8.75 8.10 -0.76
C PHE A 305 -9.57 6.98 -0.12
N TYR A 306 -9.32 5.75 -0.56
CA TYR A 306 -9.87 4.52 0.03
C TYR A 306 -8.72 3.68 0.60
N ARG A 307 -8.68 3.49 1.91
CA ARG A 307 -7.75 2.55 2.58
C ARG A 307 -8.51 1.34 3.07
N PHE A 308 -8.22 0.19 2.48
CA PHE A 308 -8.77 -1.08 2.94
C PHE A 308 -8.21 -1.43 4.33
N PHE A 309 -9.02 -2.07 5.16
CA PHE A 309 -8.62 -2.60 6.46
C PHE A 309 -9.21 -3.99 6.70
N PHE A 310 -8.46 -4.81 7.43
CA PHE A 310 -8.79 -6.19 7.74
C PHE A 310 -8.66 -6.39 9.26
N PRO A 311 -9.78 -6.48 9.98
CA PRO A 311 -9.76 -6.89 11.37
C PRO A 311 -9.14 -8.28 11.53
N GLY A 312 -8.47 -8.49 12.66
CA GLY A 312 -8.07 -9.80 13.13
C GLY A 312 -9.29 -10.66 13.42
N PHE A 313 -9.18 -11.97 13.18
CA PHE A 313 -10.19 -12.93 13.59
C PHE A 313 -9.53 -14.26 13.99
N GLU A 314 -10.11 -14.93 14.98
CA GLU A 314 -9.75 -16.30 15.33
C GLU A 314 -10.44 -17.23 14.33
N PRO A 315 -9.69 -17.94 13.47
CA PRO A 315 -10.27 -18.96 12.60
C PRO A 315 -10.59 -20.21 13.43
N GLY A 316 -11.45 -21.09 12.90
CA GLY A 316 -11.91 -22.28 13.61
C GLY A 316 -10.79 -23.29 13.95
N GLU A 317 -11.13 -24.25 14.81
CA GLU A 317 -10.27 -25.39 15.14
C GLU A 317 -10.12 -26.35 13.93
N ASP A 318 -9.09 -27.20 13.96
CA ASP A 318 -8.81 -28.27 12.98
C ASP A 318 -8.64 -27.87 11.49
N LEU A 319 -8.29 -26.61 11.21
CA LEU A 319 -7.96 -26.15 9.86
C LEU A 319 -6.61 -26.67 9.34
N SER A 320 -6.56 -27.02 8.05
CA SER A 320 -5.32 -27.37 7.37
C SER A 320 -4.48 -26.13 7.02
N ALA A 321 -3.22 -26.35 6.62
CA ALA A 321 -2.37 -25.28 6.12
C ALA A 321 -2.93 -24.62 4.83
N GLU A 322 -3.68 -25.37 4.02
CA GLU A 322 -4.34 -24.87 2.81
C GLU A 322 -5.52 -23.97 3.17
N ASP A 323 -6.36 -24.38 4.13
CA ASP A 323 -7.48 -23.56 4.63
C ASP A 323 -6.99 -22.23 5.22
N LEU A 324 -5.91 -22.26 6.01
CA LEU A 324 -5.29 -21.05 6.59
C LEU A 324 -4.68 -20.13 5.53
N SER A 325 -4.16 -20.69 4.43
CA SER A 325 -3.69 -19.93 3.27
C SER A 325 -4.87 -19.29 2.55
N ASN A 326 -5.92 -20.05 2.24
CA ASN A 326 -7.10 -19.56 1.51
C ASN A 326 -7.81 -18.45 2.30
N LEU A 327 -8.01 -18.64 3.61
CA LEU A 327 -8.52 -17.59 4.51
C LEU A 327 -7.66 -16.33 4.58
N ASN A 328 -6.36 -16.39 4.25
CA ASN A 328 -5.48 -15.22 4.23
C ASN A 328 -5.68 -14.33 3.00
N TRP A 329 -6.15 -14.91 1.89
CA TRP A 329 -6.56 -14.22 0.67
C TRP A 329 -8.04 -13.84 0.74
N SER A 330 -8.91 -14.81 1.02
CA SER A 330 -10.37 -14.74 1.11
C SER A 330 -10.84 -14.50 2.55
N ARG A 331 -10.41 -13.40 3.19
CA ARG A 331 -10.76 -13.09 4.60
C ARG A 331 -12.27 -12.82 4.78
N PRO A 332 -12.86 -13.18 5.93
CA PRO A 332 -14.26 -12.85 6.25
C PRO A 332 -14.49 -11.35 6.39
N TYR A 333 -13.65 -10.65 7.15
CA TYR A 333 -13.89 -9.26 7.53
C TYR A 333 -12.97 -8.32 6.76
N THR A 334 -13.59 -7.41 6.02
CA THR A 334 -12.95 -6.33 5.27
C THR A 334 -13.76 -5.05 5.49
N GLY A 335 -13.09 -3.91 5.56
CA GLY A 335 -13.73 -2.60 5.48
C GLY A 335 -12.88 -1.59 4.73
N ILE A 336 -13.45 -0.42 4.47
CA ILE A 336 -12.78 0.71 3.83
C ILE A 336 -12.90 1.95 4.71
N THR A 337 -11.78 2.65 4.89
CA THR A 337 -11.75 4.00 5.44
C THR A 337 -11.61 5.00 4.31
N VAL A 338 -12.49 6.00 4.31
CA VAL A 338 -12.51 7.08 3.32
C VAL A 338 -11.97 8.35 3.96
N PHE A 339 -11.06 9.04 3.27
CA PHE A 339 -10.47 10.29 3.74
C PHE A 339 -10.13 11.25 2.60
N ASP A 340 -10.05 12.54 2.92
CA ASP A 340 -9.63 13.58 1.98
C ASP A 340 -8.10 13.67 1.81
N LYS A 341 -7.64 14.57 0.94
CA LYS A 341 -6.21 14.84 0.70
C LYS A 341 -5.50 15.52 1.88
N GLU A 342 -6.24 16.14 2.80
CA GLU A 342 -5.75 16.64 4.09
C GLU A 342 -5.73 15.54 5.18
N LEU A 343 -5.91 14.28 4.78
CA LEU A 343 -5.96 13.09 5.63
C LEU A 343 -7.06 13.16 6.71
N GLN A 344 -8.12 13.96 6.52
CA GLN A 344 -9.31 13.95 7.38
C GLN A 344 -10.16 12.74 7.00
N VAL A 345 -10.47 11.90 7.99
CA VAL A 345 -11.37 10.77 7.80
C VAL A 345 -12.79 11.28 7.60
N LEU A 346 -13.37 10.94 6.45
CA LEU A 346 -14.77 11.22 6.10
C LEU A 346 -15.69 10.11 6.61
N GLY A 347 -15.15 8.90 6.83
CA GLY A 347 -15.80 7.84 7.58
C GLY A 347 -15.32 6.44 7.20
N HIS A 348 -16.06 5.43 7.67
CA HIS A 348 -15.69 4.03 7.53
C HIS A 348 -16.87 3.17 7.05
N HIS A 349 -16.59 2.16 6.24
CA HIS A 349 -17.58 1.18 5.81
C HIS A 349 -17.06 -0.24 6.03
N PRO A 350 -17.53 -0.97 7.08
CA PRO A 350 -17.34 -2.41 7.17
C PRO A 350 -18.29 -3.10 6.17
N PHE A 351 -17.79 -4.11 5.47
CA PHE A 351 -18.60 -5.01 4.65
C PHE A 351 -19.11 -6.19 5.48
N ASP A 352 -20.14 -6.86 4.98
CA ASP A 352 -20.63 -8.12 5.57
C ASP A 352 -19.60 -9.26 5.39
N ALA A 353 -19.73 -10.31 6.19
CA ALA A 353 -18.78 -11.41 6.21
C ALA A 353 -18.68 -12.12 4.84
N TYR A 354 -17.47 -12.18 4.29
CA TYR A 354 -17.15 -12.70 2.95
C TYR A 354 -17.81 -11.96 1.78
N GLU A 355 -18.41 -10.79 2.00
CA GLU A 355 -19.08 -10.00 0.95
C GLU A 355 -18.08 -9.58 -0.15
N VAL A 356 -16.85 -9.23 0.22
CA VAL A 356 -15.82 -8.69 -0.68
C VAL A 356 -14.49 -9.45 -0.57
N TYR A 357 -13.74 -9.49 -1.66
CA TYR A 357 -12.36 -9.99 -1.71
C TYR A 357 -11.37 -8.83 -1.51
N GLY A 358 -11.15 -8.38 -0.28
CA GLY A 358 -10.42 -7.12 -0.03
C GLY A 358 -8.94 -7.05 -0.44
N HIS A 359 -8.31 -8.15 -0.86
CA HIS A 359 -6.84 -8.25 -0.93
C HIS A 359 -6.22 -7.63 -2.20
N ALA A 360 -6.92 -7.71 -3.33
CA ALA A 360 -6.53 -7.24 -4.65
C ALA A 360 -7.79 -7.10 -5.51
N ASN A 361 -7.66 -6.94 -6.83
CA ASN A 361 -8.80 -6.92 -7.76
C ASN A 361 -9.79 -5.74 -7.52
N HIS A 362 -9.27 -4.55 -7.22
CA HIS A 362 -10.06 -3.32 -6.97
C HIS A 362 -9.55 -2.12 -7.77
N PHE A 363 -10.46 -1.31 -8.29
CA PHE A 363 -10.09 -0.12 -9.07
C PHE A 363 -11.16 0.97 -8.94
N VAL A 364 -10.81 2.20 -9.26
CA VAL A 364 -11.76 3.31 -9.34
C VAL A 364 -12.16 3.55 -10.80
N GLY A 365 -13.44 3.81 -11.01
CA GLY A 365 -13.96 4.36 -12.27
C GLY A 365 -14.99 5.47 -12.01
N LYS A 366 -15.51 6.05 -13.09
CA LYS A 366 -16.51 7.14 -13.03
C LYS A 366 -17.72 6.80 -12.15
N GLU A 367 -18.23 5.57 -12.22
CA GLU A 367 -19.43 5.16 -11.46
C GLU A 367 -19.16 4.82 -9.99
N GLY A 368 -17.92 4.56 -9.58
CA GLY A 368 -17.61 4.26 -8.18
C GLY A 368 -16.22 3.66 -7.94
N LEU A 369 -16.01 3.24 -6.70
CA LEU A 369 -15.01 2.23 -6.39
C LEU A 369 -15.58 0.85 -6.75
N TYR A 370 -14.88 0.11 -7.58
CA TYR A 370 -15.22 -1.27 -7.92
C TYR A 370 -14.50 -2.20 -6.96
N VAL A 371 -15.24 -2.80 -6.04
CA VAL A 371 -14.74 -3.76 -5.06
C VAL A 371 -15.13 -5.15 -5.52
N SER A 372 -14.16 -6.06 -5.68
CA SER A 372 -14.44 -7.43 -6.10
C SER A 372 -15.26 -8.18 -5.04
N ILE A 373 -16.26 -8.92 -5.51
CA ILE A 373 -17.07 -9.86 -4.71
C ILE A 373 -16.74 -11.33 -5.08
N ASN A 374 -15.57 -11.57 -5.66
CA ASN A 374 -15.00 -12.90 -5.93
C ASN A 374 -14.30 -13.50 -4.69
N ASN A 375 -14.86 -13.30 -3.50
CA ASN A 375 -14.38 -14.00 -2.30
C ASN A 375 -14.81 -15.46 -2.43
N GLU A 376 -13.90 -16.42 -2.25
CA GLU A 376 -14.16 -17.85 -2.48
C GLU A 376 -15.24 -18.42 -1.54
N PHE A 377 -15.51 -17.75 -0.42
CA PHE A 377 -16.57 -18.09 0.53
C PHE A 377 -17.86 -17.29 0.32
N HIS A 378 -17.94 -16.43 -0.70
CA HIS A 378 -19.17 -15.72 -1.08
C HIS A 378 -20.20 -16.72 -1.64
N PRO A 379 -21.49 -16.68 -1.27
CA PRO A 379 -22.49 -17.65 -1.74
C PRO A 379 -22.63 -17.73 -3.26
N ASP A 380 -22.53 -16.59 -3.94
CA ASP A 380 -22.54 -16.47 -5.41
C ASP A 380 -21.13 -16.51 -6.05
N PHE A 381 -20.14 -17.13 -5.41
CA PHE A 381 -18.81 -17.27 -6.03
C PHE A 381 -18.89 -18.14 -7.30
N ASP A 382 -18.34 -17.63 -8.39
CA ASP A 382 -18.24 -18.32 -9.68
C ASP A 382 -16.83 -18.08 -10.23
N GLU A 383 -16.14 -19.17 -10.60
CA GLU A 383 -14.76 -19.08 -11.10
C GLU A 383 -14.66 -18.63 -12.57
N SER A 384 -15.79 -18.61 -13.29
CA SER A 384 -15.89 -18.16 -14.67
C SER A 384 -16.23 -16.66 -14.80
N GLN A 385 -16.26 -15.90 -13.70
CA GLN A 385 -16.68 -14.50 -13.71
C GLN A 385 -15.77 -13.58 -12.88
N LEU A 386 -15.49 -12.37 -13.38
CA LEU A 386 -15.10 -11.24 -12.53
C LEU A 386 -16.35 -10.49 -12.10
N ARG A 387 -16.57 -10.36 -10.79
CA ARG A 387 -17.76 -9.75 -10.18
C ARG A 387 -17.34 -8.63 -9.25
N TYR A 388 -17.98 -7.47 -9.37
CA TYR A 388 -17.66 -6.27 -8.60
C TYR A 388 -18.94 -5.62 -8.05
N LYS A 389 -18.89 -5.24 -6.78
CA LYS A 389 -19.82 -4.27 -6.20
C LYS A 389 -19.25 -2.88 -6.49
N VAL A 390 -19.97 -2.09 -7.29
CA VAL A 390 -19.62 -0.70 -7.58
C VAL A 390 -20.23 0.16 -6.50
N VAL A 391 -19.41 0.85 -5.70
CA VAL A 391 -19.87 1.63 -4.55
C VAL A 391 -19.52 3.11 -4.66
N GLN A 392 -20.47 3.93 -4.25
CA GLN A 392 -20.23 5.31 -3.82
C GLN A 392 -20.68 5.47 -2.37
N PHE A 393 -20.12 6.43 -1.64
CA PHE A 393 -20.45 6.66 -0.24
C PHE A 393 -21.20 7.97 -0.04
N ASP A 394 -22.13 7.99 0.93
CA ASP A 394 -22.73 9.21 1.46
C ASP A 394 -21.69 9.91 2.34
N LEU A 395 -20.94 10.83 1.73
CA LEU A 395 -19.98 11.69 2.42
C LEU A 395 -20.72 12.94 2.92
N GLU A 396 -20.90 13.06 4.24
CA GLU A 396 -21.35 14.32 4.84
C GLU A 396 -20.32 15.42 4.56
N LYS A 397 -20.80 16.62 4.19
CA LYS A 397 -20.00 17.78 3.78
C LYS A 397 -19.98 18.88 4.83
#